data_AF-A0AAN3BL27-F1
#
_entry.id   AF-A0AAN3BL27-F1
#
_cell.length_a   1.000
_cell.length_b   1.000
_cell.length_c   1.000
_cell.angle_alpha   90.00
_cell.angle_beta   90.00
_cell.angle_gamma   90.00
#
_symmetry.space_group_name_H-M   'P 1'
#
loop_
_entity.id
_entity.type
_entity.pdbx_description
1 polymer ?
#
loop_
_entity_poly.entity_id
_entity_poly.type
_entity_poly.pdbx_seq_one_letter_code
_entity_poly.pdbx_strand_id
1 'polypeptide(L)' 'MEMNNELQEILRDNGMFISSEDLNIKLDFDSVKFMEVLIDIETTFDIVIPDNELINLDTVADLNELIKKGLIQNG' A
#
# COMPACT_ATOMS: atom_id res chain seq x y z
N MET A 1 1.63 -6.40 -15.40
CA MET A 1 1.27 -5.03 -14.96
C MET A 1 2.40 -4.58 -14.04
N GLU A 2 2.78 -3.30 -14.04
CA GLU A 2 3.77 -2.78 -13.10
C GLU A 2 3.09 -2.61 -11.74
N MET A 3 3.68 -3.16 -10.66
CA MET A 3 3.15 -3.09 -9.28
C MET A 3 2.75 -1.67 -8.84
N ASN A 4 3.50 -0.66 -9.30
CA ASN A 4 3.21 0.74 -9.03
C ASN A 4 1.84 1.16 -9.58
N ASN A 5 1.43 0.66 -10.76
CA ASN A 5 0.14 1.02 -11.36
C ASN A 5 -1.02 0.46 -10.52
N GLU A 6 -0.91 -0.78 -10.05
CA GLU A 6 -1.96 -1.39 -9.21
C GLU A 6 -2.06 -0.72 -7.84
N LEU A 7 -0.93 -0.37 -7.22
CA LEU A 7 -0.91 0.42 -5.99
C LEU A 7 -1.61 1.77 -6.17
N GLN A 8 -1.39 2.45 -7.30
CA GLN A 8 -2.07 3.71 -7.62
C GLN A 8 -3.58 3.52 -7.78
N GLU A 9 -4.02 2.43 -8.40
CA GLU A 9 -5.44 2.13 -8.54
C GLU A 9 -6.12 1.88 -7.19
N ILE A 10 -5.50 1.10 -6.30
CA ILE A 10 -6.02 0.84 -4.95
C ILE A 10 -6.14 2.13 -4.15
N LEU A 11 -5.09 2.97 -4.16
CA LEU A 11 -5.10 4.25 -3.46
C LEU A 11 -6.18 5.18 -4.02
N ARG A 12 -6.36 5.19 -5.34
CA ARG A 12 -7.38 5.99 -6.02
C ARG A 12 -8.79 5.54 -5.69
N ASP A 13 -9.05 4.23 -5.63
CA ASP A 13 -10.35 3.68 -5.24
C ASP A 13 -10.70 4.07 -3.79
N ASN A 14 -9.67 4.13 -2.95
CA ASN A 14 -9.76 4.58 -1.57
C ASN A 14 -9.73 6.11 -1.38
N GLY A 15 -9.78 6.89 -2.48
CA GLY A 15 -9.94 8.34 -2.47
C GLY A 15 -8.64 9.15 -2.43
N MET A 16 -7.48 8.50 -2.54
CA MET A 16 -6.17 9.15 -2.59
C MET A 16 -5.62 9.18 -4.02
N PHE A 17 -5.44 10.38 -4.55
CA PHE A 17 -4.92 10.59 -5.89
C PHE A 17 -3.42 10.87 -5.81
N ILE A 18 -2.62 9.89 -6.24
CA ILE A 18 -1.16 10.02 -6.30
C ILE A 18 -0.66 9.99 -7.74
N SER A 19 0.30 10.87 -8.03
CA SER A 19 1.07 10.80 -9.27
C SER A 19 2.13 9.71 -9.14
N SER A 20 2.38 8.97 -10.21
CA SER A 20 3.33 7.83 -10.24
C SER A 20 4.77 8.22 -9.85
N GLU A 21 5.09 9.51 -9.88
CA GLU A 21 6.42 10.06 -9.59
C GLU A 21 6.60 10.48 -8.12
N ASP A 22 5.50 10.63 -7.36
CA ASP A 22 5.52 11.18 -5.99
C ASP A 22 5.11 10.12 -4.97
N LEU A 23 6.05 9.27 -4.57
CA LEU A 23 5.84 8.27 -3.51
C LEU A 23 6.09 8.82 -2.09
N ASN A 24 6.64 10.03 -1.97
CA ASN A 24 6.87 10.68 -0.65
C ASN A 24 5.60 11.33 -0.07
N ILE A 25 4.44 11.06 -0.67
CA ILE A 25 3.15 11.56 -0.19
C ILE A 25 2.80 10.84 1.10
N LYS A 26 2.41 11.62 2.12
CA LYS A 26 1.91 11.08 3.39
C LYS A 26 0.59 10.38 3.19
N LEU A 27 0.45 9.21 3.82
CA LEU A 27 -0.80 8.48 3.87
C LEU A 27 -1.69 9.08 4.95
N ASP A 28 -2.38 10.16 4.59
CA ASP A 28 -3.35 10.82 5.46
C ASP A 28 -4.70 10.10 5.42
N PHE A 29 -4.70 8.81 5.79
CA PHE A 29 -5.90 8.01 5.90
C PHE A 29 -6.34 7.91 7.36
N ASP A 30 -7.63 8.08 7.60
CA ASP A 30 -8.23 7.63 8.86
C ASP A 30 -7.98 6.13 9.05
N SER A 31 -7.80 5.71 10.31
CA SER A 31 -7.47 4.31 10.67
C SER A 31 -8.35 3.25 10.01
N VAL A 32 -9.64 3.52 9.78
CA VAL A 32 -10.56 2.62 9.07
C VAL A 32 -10.21 2.53 7.58
N LYS A 33 -10.00 3.68 6.93
CA LYS A 33 -9.66 3.75 5.51
C LYS A 33 -8.29 3.11 5.24
N PHE A 34 -7.37 3.27 6.18
CA PHE A 34 -6.08 2.60 6.14
C PHE A 34 -6.22 1.07 6.15
N MET A 35 -7.09 0.51 7.00
CA MET A 35 -7.36 -0.93 6.99
C MET A 35 -8.00 -1.39 5.67
N GLU A 36 -8.92 -0.61 5.09
CA GLU A 36 -9.52 -0.94 3.78
C GLU A 36 -8.44 -1.03 2.68
N VAL A 37 -7.55 -0.03 2.61
CA VAL A 37 -6.42 -0.02 1.67
C VAL A 37 -5.52 -1.24 1.85
N LEU A 38 -5.21 -1.61 3.11
CA LEU A 38 -4.37 -2.78 3.39
C LEU A 38 -5.03 -4.08 2.90
N ILE A 39 -6.33 -4.27 3.14
CA ILE A 39 -7.07 -5.45 2.70
C ILE A 39 -7.08 -5.56 1.17
N ASP A 40 -7.29 -4.43 0.48
CA ASP A 40 -7.24 -4.39 -0.99
C ASP A 40 -5.85 -4.76 -1.52
N ILE A 41 -4.79 -4.31 -0.85
CA ILE A 41 -3.40 -4.63 -1.17
C ILE A 41 -3.11 -6.12 -0.96
N GLU A 42 -3.43 -6.67 0.21
CA GLU A 42 -3.26 -8.09 0.52
C GLU A 42 -3.97 -8.97 -0.50
N THR A 43 -5.20 -8.61 -0.86
CA THR A 43 -6.01 -9.34 -1.85
C THR A 43 -5.46 -9.21 -3.27
N THR A 44 -5.02 -8.01 -3.68
CA THR A 44 -4.51 -7.76 -5.05
C THR A 44 -3.18 -8.44 -5.29
N PHE A 45 -2.29 -8.41 -4.30
CA PHE A 45 -0.93 -8.94 -4.43
C PHE A 45 -0.77 -10.37 -3.89
N ASP A 46 -1.83 -10.97 -3.33
CA ASP A 46 -1.82 -12.28 -2.67
C ASP A 46 -0.73 -12.36 -1.58
N ILE A 47 -0.66 -11.32 -0.75
CA ILE A 47 0.30 -11.19 0.34
C ILE A 47 -0.41 -11.05 1.69
N VAL A 48 0.33 -11.27 2.77
CA VAL A 48 -0.13 -10.99 4.14
C VAL A 48 0.87 -10.01 4.77
N ILE A 49 0.37 -8.88 5.25
CA ILE A 49 1.16 -7.84 5.90
C ILE A 49 0.93 -7.95 7.40
N PRO A 50 1.96 -8.30 8.19
CA PRO A 50 1.78 -8.45 9.63
C PRO A 50 1.62 -7.08 10.31
N ASP A 51 0.74 -7.01 11.32
CA ASP A 51 0.37 -5.75 11.99
C ASP A 51 1.57 -4.96 12.56
N ASN A 52 2.65 -5.67 12.93
CA ASN A 52 3.86 -5.05 13.47
C ASN A 52 4.62 -4.20 12.43
N GLU A 53 4.50 -4.51 11.14
CA GLU A 53 5.13 -3.75 10.06
C GLU A 53 4.34 -2.47 9.74
N LEU A 54 3.07 -2.37 10.16
CA LEU A 54 2.22 -1.19 9.96
C LEU A 54 2.63 0.01 10.82
N ILE A 55 3.42 -0.21 11.87
CA ILE A 55 3.82 0.83 12.84
C ILE A 55 4.69 1.92 12.19
N ASN A 56 5.40 1.60 11.11
CA ASN A 56 6.33 2.51 10.44
C ASN A 56 5.79 3.04 9.10
N LEU A 57 4.48 2.98 8.89
CA LEU A 57 3.86 3.30 7.61
C LEU A 57 3.36 4.76 7.61
N ASP A 58 4.16 5.69 7.07
CA ASP A 58 3.83 7.13 7.01
C ASP A 58 3.58 7.62 5.58
N THR A 59 4.24 7.02 4.58
CA THR A 59 4.18 7.44 3.18
C THR A 59 3.81 6.32 2.22
N VAL A 60 3.41 6.69 1.00
CA VAL A 60 3.18 5.74 -0.10
C VAL A 60 4.45 4.93 -0.40
N ALA A 61 5.63 5.52 -0.24
CA ALA A 61 6.90 4.83 -0.40
C ALA A 61 7.05 3.69 0.63
N ASP A 62 6.67 3.92 1.89
CA ASP A 62 6.69 2.89 2.93
C ASP A 62 5.72 1.73 2.58
N LEU A 63 4.53 2.08 2.09
CA LEU A 63 3.55 1.10 1.62
C LEU A 63 4.08 0.27 0.44
N ASN A 64 4.74 0.93 -0.52
CA ASN A 64 5.35 0.25 -1.67
C ASN A 64 6.46 -0.72 -1.24
N GLU A 65 7.31 -0.33 -0.29
CA GLU A 65 8.35 -1.19 0.26
C GLU A 65 7.77 -2.37 1.03
N LEU A 66 6.67 -2.18 1.75
CA LEU A 66 5.97 -3.25 2.45
C LEU A 66 5.40 -4.30 1.48
N ILE A 67 4.79 -3.87 0.38
CA ILE A 67 4.27 -4.78 -0.66
C ILE A 67 5.42 -5.61 -1.24
N LYS A 68 6.54 -4.97 -1.59
CA LYS A 68 7.73 -5.69 -2.09
C LYS A 68 8.23 -6.73 -1.09
N LYS A 69 8.31 -6.38 0.20
CA LYS A 69 8.69 -7.34 1.24
C LYS A 69 7.71 -8.50 1.34
N GLY A 70 6.41 -8.25 1.23
CA GLY A 70 5.36 -9.28 1.24
C GLY A 70 5.48 -10.22 0.05
N LEU A 71 5.75 -9.69 -1.14
CA LEU A 71 5.95 -10.47 -2.36
C LEU A 71 7.19 -11.37 -2.28
N ILE A 72 8.29 -10.90 -1.65
CA ILE A 72 9.50 -11.70 -1.45
C ILE A 72 9.27 -12.86 -0.47
N GLN A 73 8.42 -12.65 0.54
CA GLN A 73 8.15 -13.67 1.57
C GLN A 73 7.17 -14.76 1.11
N ASN A 74 6.33 -14.47 0.11
CA ASN A 74 5.38 -15.41 -0.48
C ASN A 74 5.86 -16.06 -1.80
N GLY A 75 7.10 -15.77 -2.22
CA GLY A 75 7.73 -16.31 -3.43
C GLY A 75 8.55 -17.58 -3.22
#